data_AF-A0A6J4NX24-F1
#
_entry.id   AF-A0A6J4NX24-F1
#
_cell.length_a   1.000
_cell.length_b   1.000
_cell.length_c   1.000
_cell.angle_alpha   90.00
_cell.angle_beta   90.00
_cell.angle_gamma   90.00
#
_symmetry.space_group_name_H-M   'P 1'
#
loop_
_entity.id
_entity.type
_entity.pdbx_description
1 polymer ?
#
loop_
_entity_poly.entity_id
_entity_poly.type
_entity_poly.pdbx_seq_one_letter_code
_entity_poly.pdbx_strand_id
1 'polypeptide(L)'
;MAQEMVQKPEEAHEFDDPIDNAPGFDQTESKVAIWGHPLHAMSVAFPVALTFCAFGADVLYWWSGAERWAWAALWASGTAFLFGLAAGATGTAELLMVPGIRIRAAAWTHFVIAVMLLSLLGLNWGWRLTGYESAVLPWGLLMSGFAVLVVSATGWHGGKLVFDYRLGTSKGS
;
A
#
# COMPACT_ATOMS: atom_id res chain seq x y z
N MET A 1 51.58 -28.93 -23.63
CA MET A 1 50.13 -28.90 -23.36
C MET A 1 49.82 -27.52 -22.83
N ALA A 2 48.97 -26.77 -23.54
CA ALA A 2 48.68 -25.37 -23.27
C ALA A 2 47.88 -25.23 -21.96
N GLN A 3 48.27 -24.27 -21.11
CA GLN A 3 47.43 -23.81 -20.02
C GLN A 3 46.20 -23.14 -20.64
N GLU A 4 45.05 -23.75 -20.43
CA GLU A 4 43.76 -23.17 -20.77
C GLU A 4 43.51 -21.99 -19.82
N MET A 5 43.83 -20.77 -20.28
CA MET A 5 43.39 -19.57 -19.60
C MET A 5 41.87 -19.49 -19.75
N VAL A 6 41.16 -20.00 -18.75
CA VAL A 6 39.72 -19.75 -18.60
C VAL A 6 39.58 -18.25 -18.39
N GLN A 7 39.35 -17.52 -19.48
CA GLN A 7 38.84 -16.17 -19.39
C GLN A 7 37.47 -16.27 -18.73
N LYS A 8 37.42 -15.87 -17.46
CA LYS A 8 36.16 -15.53 -16.80
C LYS A 8 35.49 -14.50 -17.71
N PRO A 9 34.23 -14.68 -18.13
CA PRO A 9 33.56 -13.62 -18.86
C PRO A 9 33.59 -12.41 -17.91
N GLU A 10 34.23 -11.32 -18.34
CA GLU A 10 33.89 -10.00 -17.82
C GLU A 10 32.41 -9.84 -18.16
N GLU A 11 31.55 -10.16 -17.21
CA GLU A 11 30.17 -9.71 -17.24
C GLU A 11 30.26 -8.19 -17.32
N ALA A 12 29.97 -7.66 -18.51
CA ALA A 12 29.81 -6.25 -18.74
C ALA A 12 28.63 -5.77 -17.87
N HIS A 13 28.91 -5.47 -16.61
CA HIS A 13 28.12 -4.55 -15.81
C HIS A 13 28.31 -3.17 -16.43
N GLU A 14 27.70 -2.94 -17.60
CA GLU A 14 27.87 -1.69 -18.35
C GLU A 14 27.24 -0.50 -17.63
N PHE A 15 26.45 -0.74 -16.58
CA PHE A 15 25.98 0.28 -15.64
C PHE A 15 25.94 -0.28 -14.21
N ASP A 16 26.91 0.11 -13.39
CA ASP A 16 26.90 -0.08 -11.93
C ASP A 16 26.00 1.02 -11.33
N ASP A 17 24.84 0.67 -10.77
CA ASP A 17 23.95 1.65 -10.15
C ASP A 17 24.61 2.13 -8.85
N PRO A 18 24.94 3.43 -8.70
CA PRO A 18 25.57 3.94 -7.48
C PRO A 18 24.71 3.72 -6.23
N ILE A 19 23.40 3.47 -6.36
CA ILE A 19 22.51 3.14 -5.25
C ILE A 19 22.77 1.73 -4.69
N ASP A 20 23.16 0.76 -5.53
CA ASP A 20 23.41 -0.62 -5.11
C ASP A 20 24.62 -0.71 -4.17
N ASN A 21 25.60 0.18 -4.38
CA ASN A 21 26.79 0.30 -3.55
C ASN A 21 26.59 1.12 -2.26
N ALA A 22 25.38 1.64 -2.00
CA ALA A 22 25.13 2.49 -0.85
C ALA A 22 25.17 1.69 0.49
N PRO A 23 25.78 2.25 1.56
CA PRO A 23 25.81 1.60 2.86
C PRO A 23 24.41 1.27 3.39
N GLY A 24 24.14 -0.03 3.61
CA GLY A 24 22.86 -0.51 4.14
C GLY A 24 21.78 -0.76 3.08
N PHE A 25 22.13 -0.78 1.79
CA PHE A 25 21.21 -1.15 0.70
C PHE A 25 20.54 -2.52 0.90
N ASP A 26 21.30 -3.52 1.37
CA ASP A 26 20.83 -4.89 1.66
C ASP A 26 20.07 -5.04 2.98
N GLN A 27 19.93 -3.95 3.74
CA GLN A 27 19.14 -3.92 4.98
C GLN A 27 17.69 -3.63 4.62
N THR A 28 16.97 -4.67 4.22
CA THR A 28 15.57 -4.57 3.77
C THR A 28 14.57 -5.19 4.75
N GLU A 29 15.04 -5.84 5.82
CA GLU A 29 14.17 -6.50 6.80
C GLU A 29 13.33 -5.49 7.60
N SER A 30 12.08 -5.87 7.89
CA SER A 30 11.19 -5.06 8.72
C SER A 30 11.70 -4.97 10.16
N LYS A 31 11.75 -3.75 10.69
CA LYS A 31 11.99 -3.48 12.12
C LYS A 31 10.70 -3.33 12.93
N VAL A 32 9.54 -3.34 12.26
CA VAL A 32 8.21 -3.16 12.85
C VAL A 32 7.40 -4.42 12.56
N ALA A 33 7.81 -5.52 13.18
CA ALA A 33 7.28 -6.86 12.95
C ALA A 33 6.91 -7.59 14.24
N ILE A 34 5.89 -8.45 14.18
CA ILE A 34 5.54 -9.40 15.23
C ILE A 34 5.90 -10.79 14.73
N TRP A 35 6.77 -11.51 15.45
CA TRP A 35 7.26 -12.85 15.07
C TRP A 35 7.79 -12.93 13.61
N GLY A 36 8.42 -11.87 13.12
CA GLY A 36 8.93 -11.81 11.75
C GLY A 36 7.89 -11.43 10.69
N HIS A 37 6.63 -11.21 11.07
CA HIS A 37 5.59 -10.70 10.18
C HIS A 37 5.49 -9.17 10.28
N PRO A 38 5.73 -8.44 9.17
CA PRO A 38 5.63 -6.98 9.16
C PRO A 38 4.22 -6.50 9.51
N LEU A 39 4.11 -5.62 10.50
CA LEU A 39 2.80 -5.10 10.95
C LEU A 39 2.08 -4.34 9.84
N HIS A 40 2.82 -3.62 9.00
CA HIS A 40 2.28 -2.94 7.84
C HIS A 40 1.61 -3.94 6.88
N ALA A 41 2.32 -5.01 6.49
CA ALA A 41 1.80 -6.03 5.58
C ALA A 41 0.55 -6.75 6.13
N MET A 42 0.47 -6.95 7.45
CA MET A 42 -0.72 -7.51 8.08
C MET A 42 -1.90 -6.52 8.08
N SER A 43 -1.63 -5.25 8.36
CA SER A 43 -2.68 -4.23 8.55
C SER A 43 -3.28 -3.70 7.25
N VAL A 44 -2.56 -3.75 6.12
CA VAL A 44 -3.07 -3.26 4.82
C VAL A 44 -4.23 -4.08 4.25
N ALA A 45 -4.43 -5.33 4.69
CA ALA A 45 -5.55 -6.16 4.22
C ALA A 45 -6.92 -5.52 4.54
N PHE A 46 -7.03 -4.86 5.70
CA PHE A 46 -8.27 -4.22 6.15
C PHE A 46 -8.69 -3.02 5.30
N PRO A 47 -7.87 -1.96 5.12
CA PRO A 47 -8.26 -0.82 4.30
C PRO A 47 -8.50 -1.23 2.84
N VAL A 48 -7.77 -2.23 2.31
CA VAL A 48 -8.02 -2.75 0.97
C VAL A 48 -9.42 -3.34 0.87
N ALA A 49 -9.75 -4.34 1.68
CA ALA A 49 -11.06 -5.00 1.64
C ALA A 49 -12.20 -4.02 1.89
N LEU A 50 -12.07 -3.16 2.90
CA LEU A 50 -13.10 -2.20 3.29
C LEU A 50 -13.33 -1.11 2.24
N THR A 51 -12.31 -0.73 1.46
CA THR A 51 -12.47 0.19 0.32
C THR A 51 -13.41 -0.41 -0.73
N PHE A 52 -13.22 -1.69 -1.09
CA PHE A 52 -14.13 -2.40 -2.00
C PHE A 52 -15.52 -2.56 -1.41
N CYS A 53 -15.64 -2.86 -0.11
CA CYS A 53 -16.94 -2.94 0.57
C CYS A 53 -17.68 -1.59 0.54
N ALA A 54 -16.99 -0.47 0.77
CA ALA A 54 -17.60 0.86 0.72
C ALA A 54 -18.14 1.19 -0.68
N PHE A 55 -17.35 0.93 -1.73
CA PHE A 55 -17.80 1.11 -3.11
C PHE A 55 -18.96 0.19 -3.48
N GLY A 56 -18.88 -1.09 -3.11
CA GLY A 56 -19.96 -2.05 -3.33
C GLY A 56 -21.26 -1.63 -2.65
N ALA A 57 -21.17 -1.13 -1.42
CA ALA A 57 -22.32 -0.59 -0.71
C ALA A 57 -22.90 0.65 -1.40
N ASP A 58 -22.09 1.58 -1.90
CA ASP A 58 -22.59 2.72 -2.68
C ASP A 58 -23.29 2.30 -3.98
N VAL A 59 -22.75 1.31 -4.70
CA VAL A 59 -23.38 0.76 -5.91
C VAL A 59 -24.72 0.11 -5.57
N LEU A 60 -24.80 -0.63 -4.47
CA LEU A 60 -26.04 -1.26 -4.00
C LEU A 60 -27.05 -0.23 -3.51
N TYR A 61 -26.61 0.88 -2.90
CA TYR A 61 -27.48 2.01 -2.59
C TYR A 61 -28.01 2.66 -3.86
N TRP A 62 -27.14 2.92 -4.85
CA TRP A 62 -27.54 3.52 -6.12
C TRP A 62 -28.58 2.67 -6.86
N TRP A 63 -28.44 1.34 -6.83
CA TRP A 63 -29.40 0.43 -7.42
C TRP A 63 -30.71 0.37 -6.61
N SER A 64 -30.62 0.10 -5.31
CA SER A 64 -31.78 -0.30 -4.51
C SER A 64 -32.49 0.83 -3.76
N GLY A 65 -31.83 1.97 -3.59
CA GLY A 65 -32.29 3.08 -2.74
C GLY A 65 -32.36 2.73 -1.25
N ALA A 66 -31.84 1.56 -0.83
CA ALA A 66 -32.01 1.11 0.55
C ALA A 66 -30.96 1.73 1.49
N GLU A 67 -31.44 2.49 2.47
CA GLU A 67 -30.63 3.24 3.46
C GLU A 67 -29.55 2.39 4.17
N ARG A 68 -29.81 1.10 4.40
CA ARG A 68 -28.84 0.16 5.01
C ARG A 68 -27.49 0.13 4.29
N TRP A 69 -27.47 0.34 2.98
CA TRP A 69 -26.24 0.37 2.21
C TRP A 69 -25.46 1.67 2.42
N ALA A 70 -26.14 2.80 2.57
CA ALA A 70 -25.49 4.06 2.94
C ALA A 70 -24.86 3.98 4.34
N TRP A 71 -25.56 3.35 5.29
CA TRP A 71 -25.01 3.08 6.63
C TRP A 71 -23.81 2.13 6.60
N ALA A 72 -23.88 1.06 5.80
CA ALA A 72 -22.76 0.14 5.60
C ALA A 72 -21.54 0.86 5.00
N ALA A 73 -21.74 1.71 3.99
CA ALA A 73 -20.67 2.47 3.34
C ALA A 73 -20.03 3.50 4.29
N LEU A 74 -20.82 4.15 5.16
CA LEU A 74 -20.30 5.04 6.21
C LEU A 74 -19.27 4.31 7.08
N TRP A 75 -19.64 3.16 7.65
CA TRP A 75 -18.74 2.43 8.54
C TRP A 75 -17.61 1.72 7.79
N ALA A 76 -17.85 1.19 6.59
CA ALA A 76 -16.78 0.62 5.77
C ALA A 76 -15.70 1.66 5.45
N SER A 77 -16.08 2.87 5.02
CA SER A 77 -15.13 3.97 4.74
C SER A 77 -14.39 4.42 6.00
N GLY A 78 -15.09 4.55 7.14
CA GLY A 78 -14.48 4.97 8.40
C GLY A 78 -13.51 3.94 8.96
N THR A 79 -13.90 2.67 9.00
CA THR A 79 -13.01 1.59 9.45
C THR A 79 -11.84 1.41 8.48
N ALA A 80 -12.03 1.57 7.16
CA ALA A 80 -10.93 1.59 6.20
C ALA A 80 -9.93 2.72 6.53
N PHE A 81 -10.42 3.92 6.82
CA PHE A 81 -9.58 5.06 7.20
C PHE A 81 -8.81 4.79 8.49
N LEU A 82 -9.45 4.27 9.54
CA LEU A 82 -8.80 4.00 10.83
C LEU A 82 -7.72 2.91 10.74
N PHE A 83 -8.01 1.80 10.05
CA PHE A 83 -6.96 0.80 9.79
C PHE A 83 -5.89 1.33 8.83
N GLY A 84 -6.26 2.19 7.88
CA GLY A 84 -5.33 2.91 7.02
C GLY A 84 -4.36 3.79 7.81
N LEU A 85 -4.81 4.45 8.89
CA LEU A 85 -3.93 5.20 9.79
C LEU A 85 -2.94 4.28 10.50
N ALA A 86 -3.41 3.13 11.01
CA ALA A 86 -2.53 2.15 11.67
C ALA A 86 -1.50 1.56 10.70
N ALA A 87 -1.93 1.20 9.49
CA ALA A 87 -1.06 0.71 8.43
C ALA A 87 -0.06 1.79 7.95
N GLY A 88 -0.52 3.03 7.80
CA GLY A 88 0.30 4.17 7.43
C GLY A 88 1.35 4.49 8.49
N ALA A 89 1.00 4.44 9.78
CA ALA A 89 1.93 4.67 10.87
C ALA A 89 3.04 3.62 10.91
N THR A 90 2.68 2.34 10.81
CA THR A 90 3.66 1.24 10.81
C THR A 90 4.53 1.25 9.56
N GLY A 91 3.96 1.45 8.37
CA GLY A 91 4.72 1.55 7.11
C GLY A 91 5.63 2.78 7.03
N THR A 92 5.21 3.92 7.60
CA THR A 92 6.05 5.12 7.71
C THR A 92 7.24 4.86 8.63
N ALA A 93 7.01 4.20 9.78
CA ALA A 93 8.09 3.82 10.68
C ALA A 93 9.10 2.89 9.98
N GLU A 94 8.64 1.90 9.20
CA GLU A 94 9.53 1.04 8.41
C GLU A 94 10.34 1.83 7.38
N LEU A 95 9.69 2.68 6.57
CA LEU A 95 10.35 3.51 5.56
C LEU A 95 11.46 4.39 6.17
N LEU A 96 11.23 4.95 7.35
CA LEU A 96 12.18 5.85 8.02
C LEU A 96 13.27 5.10 8.81
N MET A 97 12.98 3.91 9.34
CA MET A 97 13.92 3.15 10.18
C MET A 97 14.84 2.21 9.39
N VAL A 98 14.47 1.85 8.16
CA VAL A 98 15.16 0.84 7.35
C VAL A 98 15.84 1.50 6.14
N PRO A 99 17.17 1.69 6.16
CA PRO A 99 17.89 2.41 5.11
C PRO A 99 17.71 1.83 3.71
N GLY A 100 17.74 0.50 3.58
CA GLY A 100 17.59 -0.20 2.30
C GLY A 100 16.18 -0.09 1.70
N ILE A 101 15.16 0.22 2.51
CA ILE A 101 13.81 0.55 2.01
C ILE A 101 13.77 2.02 1.58
N ARG A 102 14.26 2.94 2.44
CA ARG A 102 14.24 4.39 2.19
C ARG A 102 14.93 4.80 0.88
N ILE A 103 15.99 4.09 0.50
CA ILE A 103 16.82 4.51 -0.64
C ILE A 103 16.15 4.22 -1.99
N ARG A 104 15.11 3.36 -2.02
CA ARG A 104 14.47 2.90 -3.25
C ARG A 104 13.30 3.81 -3.64
N ALA A 105 13.34 4.36 -4.85
CA ALA A 105 12.27 5.22 -5.37
C ALA A 105 10.89 4.54 -5.34
N ALA A 106 10.84 3.23 -5.61
CA ALA A 106 9.61 2.44 -5.57
C ALA A 106 8.90 2.49 -4.21
N ALA A 107 9.65 2.52 -3.10
CA ALA A 107 9.09 2.62 -1.75
C ALA A 107 8.40 3.98 -1.53
N TRP A 108 9.01 5.07 -2.02
CA TRP A 108 8.41 6.40 -1.99
C TRP A 108 7.20 6.54 -2.91
N THR A 109 7.23 5.94 -4.11
CA THR A 109 6.06 5.92 -5.01
C THR A 109 4.88 5.22 -4.32
N HIS A 110 5.09 4.06 -3.73
CA HIS A 110 4.04 3.36 -2.98
C HIS A 110 3.52 4.22 -1.81
N PHE A 111 4.42 4.83 -1.04
CA PHE A 111 4.06 5.70 0.09
C PHE A 111 3.16 6.86 -0.34
N VAL A 112 3.49 7.58 -1.42
CA VAL A 112 2.69 8.71 -1.91
C VAL A 112 1.29 8.26 -2.34
N ILE A 113 1.17 7.15 -3.08
CA ILE A 113 -0.13 6.61 -3.50
C ILE A 113 -0.94 6.14 -2.26
N ALA A 114 -0.28 5.55 -1.26
CA ALA A 114 -0.93 5.14 -0.02
C ALA A 114 -1.46 6.33 0.80
N VAL A 115 -0.70 7.43 0.91
CA VAL A 115 -1.16 8.66 1.58
C VAL A 115 -2.33 9.30 0.82
N MET A 116 -2.31 9.24 -0.51
CA MET A 116 -3.44 9.68 -1.34
C MET A 116 -4.69 8.85 -1.07
N LEU A 117 -4.58 7.52 -1.01
CA LEU A 117 -5.69 6.64 -0.62
C LEU A 117 -6.22 7.00 0.77
N LEU A 118 -5.34 7.15 1.75
CA LEU A 118 -5.70 7.50 3.13
C LEU A 118 -6.47 8.84 3.19
N SER A 119 -6.02 9.82 2.40
CA SER A 119 -6.68 11.12 2.28
C SER A 119 -8.08 10.99 1.66
N LEU A 120 -8.23 10.16 0.63
CA LEU A 120 -9.53 9.89 0.00
C LEU A 120 -10.50 9.17 0.93
N LEU A 121 -10.03 8.18 1.70
CA LEU A 121 -10.85 7.46 2.68
C LEU A 121 -11.31 8.40 3.80
N GLY A 122 -10.41 9.25 4.31
CA GLY A 122 -10.74 10.26 5.31
C GLY A 122 -11.72 11.30 4.80
N LEU A 123 -11.55 11.79 3.57
CA LEU A 123 -12.47 12.71 2.91
C LEU A 123 -13.86 12.08 2.73
N ASN A 124 -13.93 10.85 2.23
CA ASN A 124 -15.19 10.14 1.99
C ASN A 124 -15.93 9.89 3.31
N TRP A 125 -15.22 9.44 4.35
CA TRP A 125 -15.82 9.23 5.67
C TRP A 125 -16.29 10.54 6.29
N GLY A 126 -15.45 11.59 6.27
CA GLY A 126 -15.81 12.92 6.75
C GLY A 126 -17.01 13.53 6.03
N TRP A 127 -17.10 13.33 4.71
CA TRP A 127 -18.26 13.74 3.91
C TRP A 127 -19.55 13.06 4.38
N ARG A 128 -19.51 11.75 4.63
CA ARG A 128 -20.67 10.99 5.11
C ARG A 128 -21.09 11.34 6.53
N LEU A 129 -20.19 11.82 7.37
CA LEU A 129 -20.53 12.28 8.73
C LEU A 129 -21.44 13.53 8.71
N THR A 130 -21.54 14.25 7.59
CA THR A 130 -22.46 15.38 7.43
C THR A 130 -23.92 14.95 7.14
N GLY A 131 -24.12 13.69 6.76
CA GLY A 131 -25.40 13.12 6.36
C GLY A 131 -25.19 11.91 5.45
N TYR A 132 -25.13 10.71 6.03
CA TYR A 132 -24.60 9.54 5.30
C TYR A 132 -25.45 9.10 4.11
N GLU A 133 -26.77 9.30 4.17
CA GLU A 133 -27.70 8.93 3.09
C GLU A 133 -27.59 9.89 1.91
N SER A 134 -27.64 11.21 2.16
CA SER A 134 -27.50 12.22 1.12
C SER A 134 -26.08 12.33 0.56
N ALA A 135 -25.07 11.89 1.32
CA ALA A 135 -23.68 11.90 0.89
C ALA A 135 -23.36 10.88 -0.21
N VAL A 136 -24.18 9.83 -0.39
CA VAL A 136 -23.87 8.74 -1.33
C VAL A 136 -23.81 9.24 -2.77
N LEU A 137 -24.82 9.99 -3.22
CA LEU A 137 -24.93 10.42 -4.61
C LEU A 137 -24.83 11.94 -4.78
N PRO A 138 -24.08 12.42 -5.80
CA PRO A 138 -23.16 11.65 -6.65
C PRO A 138 -21.79 11.42 -5.99
N TRP A 139 -21.46 12.21 -4.97
CA TRP A 139 -20.07 12.38 -4.53
C TRP A 139 -19.50 11.18 -3.77
N GLY A 140 -20.27 10.56 -2.88
CA GLY A 140 -19.83 9.38 -2.13
C GLY A 140 -19.42 8.22 -3.05
N LEU A 141 -20.24 7.94 -4.07
CA LEU A 141 -20.00 6.90 -5.08
C LEU A 141 -18.77 7.23 -5.95
N LEU A 142 -18.60 8.49 -6.38
CA LEU A 142 -17.42 8.91 -7.13
C LEU A 142 -16.14 8.80 -6.29
N MET A 143 -16.19 9.22 -5.03
CA MET A 143 -15.06 9.12 -4.11
C MET A 143 -14.69 7.66 -3.80
N SER A 144 -15.66 6.78 -3.57
CA SER A 144 -15.40 5.35 -3.32
C SER A 144 -14.92 4.62 -4.58
N GLY A 145 -15.48 4.94 -5.75
CA GLY A 145 -15.00 4.41 -7.02
C GLY A 145 -13.56 4.85 -7.32
N PHE A 146 -13.23 6.12 -7.07
CA PHE A 146 -11.85 6.60 -7.19
C PHE A 146 -10.93 5.95 -6.16
N ALA A 147 -11.38 5.76 -4.91
CA ALA A 147 -10.63 5.04 -3.90
C ALA A 147 -10.32 3.58 -4.33
N VAL A 148 -11.24 2.90 -5.02
CA VAL A 148 -10.99 1.55 -5.59
C VAL A 148 -9.87 1.57 -6.63
N LEU A 149 -9.82 2.58 -7.50
CA LEU A 149 -8.73 2.71 -8.48
C LEU A 149 -7.39 2.95 -7.77
N VAL A 150 -7.37 3.85 -6.79
CA VAL A 150 -6.15 4.19 -6.04
C VAL A 150 -5.67 2.99 -5.22
N VAL A 151 -6.55 2.30 -4.48
CA VAL A 151 -6.14 1.13 -3.66
C VAL A 151 -5.64 -0.03 -4.51
N SER A 152 -6.19 -0.19 -5.72
CA SER A 152 -5.69 -1.18 -6.68
C SER A 152 -4.27 -0.84 -7.14
N ALA A 153 -4.01 0.44 -7.44
CA ALA A 153 -2.65 0.91 -7.76
C ALA A 153 -1.69 0.78 -6.56
N THR A 154 -2.12 1.17 -5.35
CA THR A 154 -1.34 1.01 -4.12
C THR A 154 -0.99 -0.46 -3.88
N GLY A 155 -1.97 -1.36 -4.03
CA GLY A 155 -1.80 -2.81 -3.86
C GLY A 155 -0.83 -3.41 -4.88
N TRP A 156 -0.92 -3.01 -6.15
CA TRP A 156 0.02 -3.43 -7.19
C TRP A 156 1.45 -3.00 -6.88
N HIS A 157 1.65 -1.73 -6.51
CA HIS A 157 2.97 -1.22 -6.12
C HIS A 157 3.50 -1.90 -4.84
N GLY A 158 2.64 -2.16 -3.85
CA GLY A 158 3.00 -2.87 -2.63
C GLY A 158 3.43 -4.32 -2.93
N GLY A 159 2.70 -4.99 -3.82
CA GLY A 159 3.06 -6.32 -4.32
C GLY A 159 4.46 -6.34 -4.95
N LYS A 160 4.80 -5.37 -5.81
CA LYS A 160 6.15 -5.27 -6.37
C LYS A 160 7.23 -5.10 -5.30
N LEU A 161 6.99 -4.29 -4.27
CA LEU A 161 7.94 -4.10 -3.17
C LEU A 161 8.23 -5.41 -2.42
N VAL A 162 7.21 -6.23 -2.20
CA VAL A 162 7.35 -7.50 -1.49
C VAL A 162 7.93 -8.59 -2.39
N PHE A 163 7.40 -8.77 -3.61
CA PHE A 163 7.75 -9.92 -4.46
C PHE A 163 8.96 -9.68 -5.35
N ASP A 164 9.12 -8.47 -5.91
CA ASP A 164 10.24 -8.17 -6.81
C ASP A 164 11.45 -7.68 -6.03
N TYR A 165 11.23 -6.80 -5.05
CA TYR A 165 12.31 -6.15 -4.28
C TYR A 165 12.60 -6.80 -2.92
N ARG A 166 11.80 -7.79 -2.48
CA ARG A 166 11.97 -8.52 -1.20
C ARG A 166 12.13 -7.59 0.00
N LEU A 167 11.37 -6.50 0.02
CA LEU A 167 11.38 -5.53 1.11
C LEU A 167 10.46 -5.99 2.23
N GLY A 168 10.91 -5.85 3.48
CA GLY A 168 10.15 -6.18 4.68
C GLY A 168 10.12 -7.67 5.04
N THR A 169 10.67 -8.57 4.23
CA THR A 169 10.72 -10.01 4.53
C THR A 169 11.93 -10.39 5.38
N SER A 170 11.79 -11.36 6.27
CA SER A 170 12.91 -11.91 7.05
C SER A 170 13.82 -12.77 6.16
N LYS A 171 15.15 -12.66 6.31
CA LYS A 171 16.12 -13.58 5.69
C LYS A 171 15.99 -14.96 6.36
N GLY A 172 15.15 -15.83 5.80
CA GLY A 172 14.99 -17.21 6.28
C GLY A 172 13.64 -17.89 6.00
N SER A 173 12.70 -17.23 5.30
CA SER A 173 11.49 -17.88 4.77
C SER A 173 11.65 -18.29 3.31
#